data_AF-A0A3P1XVL4-F1
#
_entry.id   AF-A0A3P1XVL4-F1
#
_cell.length_a   1.000
_cell.length_b   1.000
_cell.length_c   1.000
_cell.angle_alpha   90.00
_cell.angle_beta   90.00
_cell.angle_gamma   90.00
#
_symmetry.space_group_name_H-M   'P 1'
#
loop_
_entity.id
_entity.type
_entity.pdbx_description
1 polymer ?
#
loop_
_entity_poly.entity_id
_entity_poly.type
_entity_poly.pdbx_seq_one_letter_code
_entity_poly.pdbx_strand_id
1 'polypeptide(L)'
;VKDPSNHPVAGITVNFTMPQDVAANFTLENNGIAITQANGEAHVTLKGKKAGTHTVTATLGNNNASDVQPVTFVADKDSAVVVLQTSKAEIIGNGVDETTLTATVKDPFDNAVKDLPVTFSTNPADTQLSQSTSNTNDSGVAEVTLKGTVLGVHTAEAILLNGNRDTKIVNIAPDASNAQVTLNIPAQQVVTNNSDSVQLTATVKDPSNHPVAGITVNFTMPQDVAAN
;
A
#
# COMPACT_ATOMS: atom_id res chain seq x y z
N VAL A 1 -27.60 14.84 -36.41
CA VAL A 1 -28.40 16.06 -36.65
C VAL A 1 -29.42 15.78 -37.73
N LYS A 2 -30.69 16.07 -37.45
CA LYS A 2 -31.80 15.86 -38.37
C LYS A 2 -32.72 17.07 -38.39
N ASP A 3 -33.43 17.27 -39.50
CA ASP A 3 -34.48 18.26 -39.60
C ASP A 3 -35.76 17.82 -38.84
N PRO A 4 -36.79 18.68 -38.70
CA PRO A 4 -38.06 18.30 -38.07
C PRO A 4 -38.81 17.14 -38.75
N SER A 5 -38.47 16.85 -40.00
CA SER A 5 -39.01 15.72 -40.78
C SER A 5 -38.18 14.44 -40.63
N ASN A 6 -37.19 14.43 -39.72
CA ASN A 6 -36.30 13.31 -39.42
C ASN A 6 -35.32 12.93 -40.55
N HIS A 7 -35.05 13.84 -41.50
CA HIS A 7 -34.00 13.67 -42.50
C HIS A 7 -32.64 14.16 -41.99
N PRO A 8 -31.53 13.47 -42.31
CA PRO A 8 -30.19 13.93 -41.94
C PRO A 8 -29.81 15.24 -42.64
N VAL A 9 -29.12 16.12 -41.92
CA VAL A 9 -28.66 17.42 -42.46
C VAL A 9 -27.15 17.52 -42.40
N ALA A 10 -26.52 17.70 -43.56
CA ALA A 10 -25.08 17.90 -43.70
C ALA A 10 -24.69 19.39 -43.59
N GLY A 11 -23.41 19.68 -43.33
CA GLY A 11 -22.88 21.04 -43.31
C GLY A 11 -23.22 21.85 -42.06
N ILE A 12 -23.77 21.23 -41.02
CA ILE A 12 -24.12 21.89 -39.75
C ILE A 12 -22.94 21.80 -38.78
N THR A 13 -22.52 22.93 -38.23
CA THR A 13 -21.51 22.96 -37.16
C THR A 13 -22.06 22.40 -35.86
N VAL A 14 -21.28 21.58 -35.17
CA VAL A 14 -21.55 21.03 -33.83
C VAL A 14 -20.35 21.30 -32.94
N ASN A 15 -20.60 21.88 -31.77
CA ASN A 15 -19.62 22.19 -30.73
C ASN A 15 -19.74 21.16 -29.59
N PHE A 16 -18.67 20.43 -29.35
CA PHE A 16 -18.52 19.47 -28.25
C PHE A 16 -17.75 20.14 -27.11
N THR A 17 -18.25 20.01 -25.89
CA THR A 17 -17.62 20.61 -24.71
C THR A 17 -17.63 19.66 -23.53
N MET A 18 -16.60 19.79 -22.68
CA MET A 18 -16.53 19.20 -21.34
C MET A 18 -16.82 20.29 -20.29
N PRO A 19 -17.28 19.95 -19.08
CA PRO A 19 -17.38 20.88 -17.96
C PRO A 19 -16.04 21.58 -17.67
N GLN A 20 -16.09 22.88 -17.40
CA GLN A 20 -14.89 23.74 -17.27
C GLN A 20 -13.96 23.30 -16.13
N ASP A 21 -14.52 22.78 -15.05
CA ASP A 21 -13.81 22.28 -13.88
C ASP A 21 -12.92 21.06 -14.18
N VAL A 22 -13.25 20.28 -15.23
CA VAL A 22 -12.47 19.10 -15.63
C VAL A 22 -11.77 19.24 -16.98
N ALA A 23 -12.11 20.26 -17.78
CA ALA A 23 -11.67 20.42 -19.16
C ALA A 23 -10.14 20.33 -19.35
N ALA A 24 -9.35 20.80 -18.39
CA ALA A 24 -7.88 20.73 -18.43
C ALA A 24 -7.32 19.30 -18.49
N ASN A 25 -8.10 18.30 -18.09
CA ASN A 25 -7.70 16.89 -18.13
C ASN A 25 -8.06 16.19 -19.45
N PHE A 26 -8.76 16.87 -20.36
CA PHE A 26 -9.29 16.32 -21.59
C PHE A 26 -8.81 17.09 -22.81
N THR A 27 -8.81 16.43 -23.96
CA THR A 27 -8.50 17.06 -25.24
C THR A 27 -9.55 16.62 -26.24
N LEU A 28 -10.22 17.60 -26.83
CA LEU A 28 -11.10 17.40 -27.99
C LEU A 28 -10.35 17.84 -29.24
N GLU A 29 -10.29 16.98 -30.24
CA GLU A 29 -9.72 17.34 -31.54
C GLU A 29 -10.49 18.52 -32.17
N ASN A 30 -9.78 19.35 -32.94
CA ASN A 30 -10.33 20.55 -33.57
C ASN A 30 -11.04 21.49 -32.59
N ASN A 31 -10.57 21.57 -31.35
CA ASN A 31 -11.19 22.32 -30.26
C ASN A 31 -12.67 21.95 -30.00
N GLY A 32 -13.03 20.69 -30.29
CA GLY A 32 -14.40 20.20 -30.13
C GLY A 32 -15.35 20.66 -31.23
N ILE A 33 -14.86 21.18 -32.36
CA ILE A 33 -15.74 21.64 -33.45
C ILE A 33 -15.72 20.61 -34.58
N ALA A 34 -16.91 20.18 -35.02
CA ALA A 34 -17.09 19.32 -36.17
C ALA A 34 -18.27 19.78 -37.05
N ILE A 35 -18.28 19.32 -38.30
CA ILE A 35 -19.34 19.61 -39.27
C ILE A 35 -20.06 18.31 -39.61
N THR A 36 -21.38 18.35 -39.73
CA THR A 36 -22.16 17.16 -40.06
C THR A 36 -21.89 16.67 -41.48
N GLN A 37 -21.71 15.37 -41.62
CA GLN A 37 -21.54 14.67 -42.89
C GLN A 37 -22.89 14.43 -43.58
N ALA A 38 -22.88 13.80 -44.76
CA ALA A 38 -24.09 13.52 -45.54
C ALA A 38 -25.17 12.73 -44.79
N ASN A 39 -24.77 11.89 -43.82
CA ASN A 39 -25.66 11.12 -42.94
C ASN A 39 -26.12 11.91 -41.69
N GLY A 40 -25.74 13.18 -41.56
CA GLY A 40 -26.08 14.04 -40.43
C GLY A 40 -25.22 13.83 -39.18
N GLU A 41 -24.13 13.06 -39.25
CA GLU A 41 -23.22 12.80 -38.12
C GLU A 41 -22.05 13.77 -38.09
N ALA A 42 -21.63 14.17 -36.88
CA ALA A 42 -20.43 14.97 -36.65
C ALA A 42 -19.57 14.24 -35.62
N HIS A 43 -18.26 14.16 -35.85
CA HIS A 43 -17.33 13.39 -35.02
C HIS A 43 -16.18 14.26 -34.53
N VAL A 44 -15.82 14.06 -33.26
CA VAL A 44 -14.59 14.56 -32.65
C VAL A 44 -13.99 13.43 -31.83
N THR A 45 -12.66 13.37 -31.75
CA THR A 45 -12.00 12.46 -30.81
C THR A 45 -11.83 13.16 -29.47
N LEU A 46 -12.24 12.48 -28.40
CA LEU A 46 -12.02 12.88 -27.02
C LEU A 46 -10.94 11.99 -26.40
N LYS A 47 -9.90 12.62 -25.83
CA LYS A 47 -8.85 11.95 -25.03
C LYS A 47 -8.87 12.51 -23.62
N GLY A 48 -8.49 11.71 -22.63
CA GLY A 48 -8.54 12.10 -21.22
C GLY A 48 -7.39 11.54 -20.40
N LYS A 49 -7.01 12.26 -19.34
CA LYS A 49 -6.03 11.85 -18.32
C LYS A 49 -6.66 11.61 -16.95
N LYS A 50 -7.92 12.02 -16.75
CA LYS A 50 -8.63 11.88 -15.48
C LYS A 50 -9.62 10.73 -15.57
N ALA A 51 -9.49 9.77 -14.67
CA ALA A 51 -10.48 8.70 -14.52
C ALA A 51 -11.72 9.21 -13.79
N GLY A 52 -12.86 8.60 -14.09
CA GLY A 52 -14.16 8.97 -13.57
C GLY A 52 -15.22 9.09 -14.66
N THR A 53 -16.46 9.26 -14.23
CA THR A 53 -17.58 9.58 -15.13
C THR A 53 -17.68 11.09 -15.29
N HIS A 54 -17.65 11.55 -16.53
CA HIS A 54 -17.74 12.96 -16.91
C HIS A 54 -18.84 13.13 -17.96
N THR A 55 -19.37 14.34 -18.11
CA THR A 55 -20.37 14.63 -19.15
C THR A 55 -19.71 15.26 -20.37
N VAL A 56 -20.25 14.94 -21.54
CA VAL A 56 -19.93 15.59 -22.81
C VAL A 56 -21.21 16.25 -23.30
N THR A 57 -21.14 17.52 -23.67
CA THR A 57 -22.25 18.25 -24.29
C THR A 57 -21.97 18.44 -25.78
N ALA A 58 -22.94 18.12 -26.63
CA ALA A 58 -22.92 18.45 -28.05
C ALA A 58 -23.97 19.54 -28.31
N THR A 59 -23.56 20.67 -28.86
CA THR A 59 -24.42 21.84 -29.13
C THR A 59 -24.37 22.20 -30.61
N LEU A 60 -25.50 22.45 -31.25
CA LEU A 60 -25.49 22.99 -32.62
C LEU A 60 -24.81 24.37 -32.63
N GLY A 61 -24.07 24.70 -33.70
CA GLY A 61 -23.27 25.93 -33.76
C GLY A 61 -24.08 27.24 -33.70
N ASN A 62 -25.39 27.16 -33.96
CA ASN A 62 -26.35 28.26 -33.78
C ASN A 62 -27.02 28.26 -32.39
N ASN A 63 -26.60 27.38 -31.48
CA ASN A 63 -27.06 27.24 -30.09
C ASN A 63 -28.56 26.94 -29.92
N ASN A 64 -29.26 26.45 -30.94
CA ASN A 64 -30.70 26.19 -30.85
C ASN A 64 -31.05 24.80 -30.25
N ALA A 65 -30.08 23.89 -30.16
CA ALA A 65 -30.26 22.57 -29.57
C ALA A 65 -28.94 22.04 -29.00
N SER A 66 -29.05 21.27 -27.91
CA SER A 66 -27.94 20.57 -27.28
C SER A 66 -28.39 19.24 -26.68
N ASP A 67 -27.48 18.28 -26.59
CA ASP A 67 -27.66 17.05 -25.82
C ASP A 67 -26.43 16.81 -24.93
N VAL A 68 -26.62 16.10 -23.82
CA VAL A 68 -25.58 15.80 -22.85
C VAL A 68 -25.58 14.32 -22.51
N GLN A 69 -24.41 13.69 -22.57
CA GLN A 69 -24.27 12.27 -22.25
C GLN A 69 -23.05 12.02 -21.36
N PRO A 70 -23.10 11.02 -20.46
CA PRO A 70 -21.95 10.63 -19.66
C PRO A 70 -20.96 9.78 -20.46
N VAL A 71 -19.69 9.88 -20.11
CA VAL A 71 -18.60 9.02 -20.56
C VAL A 71 -17.74 8.67 -19.36
N THR A 72 -17.33 7.40 -19.24
CA THR A 72 -16.50 6.94 -18.13
C THR A 72 -15.08 6.65 -18.64
N PHE A 73 -14.10 7.34 -18.06
CA PHE A 73 -12.69 7.06 -18.22
C PHE A 73 -12.21 6.19 -17.05
N VAL A 74 -11.44 5.15 -17.34
CA VAL A 74 -10.87 4.25 -16.33
C VAL A 74 -9.36 4.48 -16.21
N ALA A 75 -8.82 4.32 -15.01
CA ALA A 75 -7.39 4.39 -14.78
C ALA A 75 -6.65 3.28 -15.54
N ASP A 76 -5.44 3.58 -16.00
CA ASP A 76 -4.63 2.62 -16.75
C ASP A 76 -4.01 1.57 -15.81
N LYS A 77 -4.46 0.33 -15.95
CA LYS A 77 -3.95 -0.82 -15.16
C LYS A 77 -2.56 -1.26 -15.62
N ASP A 78 -2.23 -1.09 -16.90
CA ASP A 78 -1.02 -1.64 -17.49
C ASP A 78 0.21 -0.80 -17.09
N SER A 79 0.03 0.51 -16.92
CA SER A 79 1.07 1.44 -16.47
C SER A 79 1.00 1.80 -14.99
N ALA A 80 0.17 1.11 -14.21
CA ALA A 80 0.00 1.35 -12.78
C ALA A 80 1.30 1.14 -11.97
N VAL A 81 1.44 1.95 -10.92
CA VAL A 81 2.55 1.93 -9.96
C VAL A 81 2.01 1.66 -8.56
N VAL A 82 2.65 0.76 -7.83
CA VAL A 82 2.35 0.48 -6.42
C VAL A 82 3.34 1.21 -5.51
N VAL A 83 2.84 1.74 -4.40
CA VAL A 83 3.61 2.28 -3.29
C VAL A 83 3.18 1.56 -2.02
N LEU A 84 4.13 0.96 -1.30
CA LEU A 84 3.89 0.19 -0.10
C LEU A 84 4.21 1.00 1.16
N GLN A 85 3.35 0.92 2.16
CA GLN A 85 3.56 1.50 3.49
C GLN A 85 3.28 0.46 4.58
N THR A 86 3.90 0.65 5.74
CA THR A 86 3.65 -0.17 6.94
C THR A 86 3.11 0.72 8.06
N SER A 87 2.15 0.23 8.85
CA SER A 87 1.65 0.97 10.02
C SER A 87 2.66 1.00 11.17
N LYS A 88 3.55 0.00 11.26
CA LYS A 88 4.71 -0.05 12.15
C LYS A 88 5.95 -0.52 11.39
N ALA A 89 7.10 0.06 11.70
CA ALA A 89 8.39 -0.43 11.20
C ALA A 89 8.96 -1.59 12.04
N GLU A 90 8.44 -1.76 13.26
CA GLU A 90 8.85 -2.81 14.19
C GLU A 90 7.61 -3.43 14.85
N ILE A 91 7.60 -4.75 14.99
CA ILE A 91 6.58 -5.51 15.71
C ILE A 91 7.24 -6.46 16.72
N ILE A 92 6.51 -6.83 17.75
CA ILE A 92 6.95 -7.83 18.73
C ILE A 92 6.80 -9.24 18.16
N GLY A 93 7.84 -10.06 18.27
CA GLY A 93 7.89 -11.45 17.79
C GLY A 93 7.03 -12.44 18.57
N ASN A 94 5.87 -12.05 19.12
CA ASN A 94 5.01 -12.91 19.92
C ASN A 94 3.93 -13.65 19.10
N GLY A 95 3.90 -13.47 17.77
CA GLY A 95 2.89 -14.05 16.88
C GLY A 95 1.49 -13.42 16.98
N VAL A 96 1.36 -12.33 17.72
CA VAL A 96 0.11 -11.59 17.95
C VAL A 96 0.23 -10.14 17.52
N ASP A 97 1.32 -9.46 17.88
CA ASP A 97 1.57 -8.10 17.41
C ASP A 97 1.81 -8.10 15.90
N GLU A 98 1.18 -7.15 15.23
CA GLU A 98 1.15 -7.09 13.77
C GLU A 98 1.33 -5.66 13.26
N THR A 99 1.77 -5.56 12.01
CA THR A 99 1.73 -4.35 11.20
C THR A 99 0.79 -4.54 10.03
N THR A 100 0.08 -3.47 9.66
CA THR A 100 -0.70 -3.40 8.42
C THR A 100 0.26 -3.03 7.29
N LEU A 101 0.18 -3.76 6.18
CA LEU A 101 0.82 -3.44 4.92
C LEU A 101 -0.25 -2.80 4.01
N THR A 102 -0.03 -1.55 3.63
CA THR A 102 -0.96 -0.77 2.79
C THR A 102 -0.30 -0.49 1.45
N ALA A 103 -0.79 -1.13 0.39
CA ALA A 103 -0.38 -0.90 -0.99
C ALA A 103 -1.34 0.11 -1.63
N THR A 104 -0.82 1.27 -2.04
CA THR A 104 -1.55 2.28 -2.80
C THR A 104 -1.14 2.20 -4.27
N VAL A 105 -2.11 2.04 -5.16
CA VAL A 105 -1.89 1.86 -6.59
C VAL A 105 -2.51 2.99 -7.39
N LYS A 106 -1.69 3.63 -8.22
CA LYS A 106 -2.11 4.71 -9.11
C LYS A 106 -1.52 4.57 -10.50
N ASP A 107 -2.22 5.08 -11.51
CA ASP A 107 -1.67 5.24 -12.85
C ASP A 107 -0.72 6.46 -12.93
N PRO A 108 0.02 6.67 -14.05
CA PRO A 108 0.94 7.79 -14.21
C PRO A 108 0.28 9.19 -14.20
N PHE A 109 -1.05 9.25 -14.24
CA PHE A 109 -1.83 10.48 -14.18
C PHE A 109 -2.49 10.70 -12.81
N ASP A 110 -2.01 9.99 -11.78
CA ASP A 110 -2.49 10.08 -10.40
C ASP A 110 -3.95 9.61 -10.21
N ASN A 111 -4.45 8.74 -11.10
CA ASN A 111 -5.74 8.10 -10.91
C ASN A 111 -5.59 6.83 -10.08
N ALA A 112 -6.42 6.70 -9.04
CA ALA A 112 -6.54 5.46 -8.27
C ALA A 112 -7.01 4.31 -9.16
N VAL A 113 -6.33 3.16 -9.08
CA VAL A 113 -6.67 1.99 -9.89
C VAL A 113 -7.48 1.03 -9.04
N LYS A 114 -8.79 0.92 -9.29
CA LYS A 114 -9.68 -0.02 -8.58
C LYS A 114 -9.61 -1.44 -9.14
N ASP A 115 -9.94 -2.41 -8.29
CA ASP A 115 -10.03 -3.84 -8.58
C ASP A 115 -8.76 -4.41 -9.25
N LEU A 116 -7.59 -3.92 -8.86
CA LEU A 116 -6.31 -4.45 -9.31
C LEU A 116 -5.74 -5.39 -8.24
N PRO A 117 -5.41 -6.65 -8.59
CA PRO A 117 -4.80 -7.57 -7.65
C PRO A 117 -3.37 -7.13 -7.32
N VAL A 118 -3.07 -7.06 -6.02
CA VAL A 118 -1.74 -6.85 -5.45
C VAL A 118 -1.33 -8.13 -4.74
N THR A 119 -0.18 -8.69 -5.10
CA THR A 119 0.41 -9.84 -4.40
C THR A 119 1.39 -9.33 -3.36
N PHE A 120 1.29 -9.87 -2.14
CA PHE A 120 2.17 -9.55 -1.02
C PHE A 120 3.08 -10.73 -0.72
N SER A 121 4.33 -10.45 -0.41
CA SER A 121 5.31 -11.45 -0.02
C SER A 121 6.26 -10.91 1.06
N THR A 122 7.00 -11.80 1.70
CA THR A 122 8.00 -11.46 2.70
C THR A 122 9.28 -12.27 2.51
N ASN A 123 10.41 -11.66 2.85
CA ASN A 123 11.71 -12.31 2.87
C ASN A 123 12.47 -11.94 4.16
N PRO A 124 12.86 -12.90 5.00
CA PRO A 124 12.59 -14.35 4.89
C PRO A 124 11.10 -14.71 4.90
N ALA A 125 10.77 -15.89 4.36
CA ALA A 125 9.40 -16.40 4.21
C ALA A 125 8.93 -17.20 5.45
N ASP A 126 9.28 -16.73 6.65
CA ASP A 126 8.96 -17.30 7.97
C ASP A 126 7.97 -16.45 8.78
N THR A 127 7.35 -15.48 8.11
CA THR A 127 6.28 -14.63 8.67
C THR A 127 4.90 -15.07 8.18
N GLN A 128 3.87 -14.53 8.81
CA GLN A 128 2.48 -14.81 8.49
C GLN A 128 1.77 -13.55 7.99
N LEU A 129 1.36 -13.58 6.72
CA LEU A 129 0.44 -12.60 6.15
C LEU A 129 -1.02 -13.03 6.38
N SER A 130 -1.94 -12.09 6.53
CA SER A 130 -3.38 -12.39 6.60
C SER A 130 -3.93 -13.00 5.30
N GLN A 131 -3.34 -12.62 4.17
CA GLN A 131 -3.57 -13.16 2.83
C GLN A 131 -2.38 -12.81 1.93
N SER A 132 -2.11 -13.61 0.90
CA SER A 132 -1.02 -13.36 -0.05
C SER A 132 -1.42 -12.45 -1.21
N THR A 133 -2.70 -12.23 -1.43
CA THR A 133 -3.22 -11.34 -2.47
C THR A 133 -4.40 -10.53 -1.95
N SER A 134 -4.54 -9.29 -2.41
CA SER A 134 -5.68 -8.42 -2.10
C SER A 134 -5.95 -7.49 -3.28
N ASN A 135 -7.22 -7.23 -3.57
CA ASN A 135 -7.60 -6.30 -4.65
C ASN A 135 -7.68 -4.88 -4.12
N THR A 136 -7.27 -3.91 -4.93
CA THR A 136 -7.44 -2.50 -4.59
C THR A 136 -8.90 -2.09 -4.57
N ASN A 137 -9.28 -1.29 -3.57
CA ASN A 137 -10.60 -0.67 -3.47
C ASN A 137 -10.75 0.54 -4.42
N ASP A 138 -11.87 1.26 -4.34
CA ASP A 138 -12.15 2.46 -5.16
C ASP A 138 -11.13 3.60 -4.98
N SER A 139 -10.39 3.61 -3.87
CA SER A 139 -9.29 4.55 -3.60
C SER A 139 -7.93 4.05 -4.06
N GLY A 140 -7.87 2.89 -4.74
CA GLY A 140 -6.63 2.28 -5.21
C GLY A 140 -5.83 1.60 -4.09
N VAL A 141 -6.46 1.27 -2.96
CA VAL A 141 -5.77 0.74 -1.78
C VAL A 141 -6.08 -0.73 -1.58
N ALA A 142 -5.04 -1.55 -1.39
CA ALA A 142 -5.10 -2.94 -0.98
C ALA A 142 -4.34 -3.13 0.34
N GLU A 143 -4.93 -3.86 1.30
CA GLU A 143 -4.35 -4.04 2.63
C GLU A 143 -4.28 -5.51 3.05
N VAL A 144 -3.22 -5.85 3.78
CA VAL A 144 -3.00 -7.13 4.47
C VAL A 144 -2.31 -6.87 5.81
N THR A 145 -2.37 -7.80 6.76
CA THR A 145 -1.55 -7.72 7.99
C THR A 145 -0.38 -8.68 7.94
N LEU A 146 0.70 -8.34 8.66
CA LEU A 146 1.93 -9.11 8.78
C LEU A 146 2.27 -9.28 10.27
N LYS A 147 2.51 -10.52 10.68
CA LYS A 147 3.03 -10.89 12.00
C LYS A 147 4.06 -12.01 11.92
N GLY A 148 4.79 -12.25 13.01
CA GLY A 148 5.78 -13.33 13.04
C GLY A 148 6.31 -13.62 14.44
N THR A 149 7.13 -14.66 14.52
CA THR A 149 7.83 -15.05 15.76
C THR A 149 9.34 -15.12 15.60
N VAL A 150 9.85 -15.24 14.37
CA VAL A 150 11.29 -15.25 14.14
C VAL A 150 11.82 -13.82 14.21
N LEU A 151 12.78 -13.58 15.11
CA LEU A 151 13.37 -12.26 15.27
C LEU A 151 14.25 -11.88 14.07
N GLY A 152 14.26 -10.59 13.76
CA GLY A 152 15.18 -10.00 12.79
C GLY A 152 14.49 -9.15 11.74
N VAL A 153 15.27 -8.81 10.71
CA VAL A 153 14.87 -7.91 9.65
C VAL A 153 14.13 -8.69 8.56
N HIS A 154 12.90 -8.28 8.27
CA HIS A 154 12.09 -8.85 7.20
C HIS A 154 11.81 -7.76 6.16
N THR A 155 11.86 -8.13 4.89
CA THR A 155 11.44 -7.26 3.78
C THR A 155 10.06 -7.70 3.33
N ALA A 156 9.06 -6.83 3.47
CA ALA A 156 7.75 -6.98 2.86
C ALA A 156 7.76 -6.40 1.44
N GLU A 157 7.13 -7.09 0.50
CA GLU A 157 6.99 -6.68 -0.89
C GLU A 157 5.53 -6.66 -1.30
N ALA A 158 5.15 -5.66 -2.11
CA ALA A 158 3.92 -5.63 -2.88
C ALA A 158 4.27 -5.61 -4.37
N ILE A 159 3.68 -6.51 -5.16
CA ILE A 159 3.93 -6.65 -6.60
C ILE A 159 2.59 -6.64 -7.37
N LEU A 160 2.57 -5.88 -8.47
CA LEU A 160 1.49 -5.86 -9.45
C LEU A 160 1.73 -6.83 -10.60
N LEU A 161 0.67 -7.20 -11.33
CA LEU A 161 0.76 -8.12 -12.48
C LEU A 161 1.65 -7.59 -13.62
N ASN A 162 1.73 -6.26 -13.78
CA ASN A 162 2.62 -5.61 -14.75
C ASN A 162 4.11 -5.64 -14.33
N GLY A 163 4.43 -6.22 -13.18
CA GLY A 163 5.79 -6.36 -12.65
C GLY A 163 6.27 -5.18 -11.80
N ASN A 164 5.52 -4.08 -11.73
CA ASN A 164 5.81 -2.98 -10.82
C ASN A 164 5.72 -3.46 -9.35
N ARG A 165 6.63 -3.00 -8.51
CA ARG A 165 6.78 -3.45 -7.13
C ARG A 165 7.36 -2.37 -6.23
N ASP A 166 7.07 -2.48 -4.94
CA ASP A 166 7.69 -1.69 -3.89
C ASP A 166 7.94 -2.56 -2.65
N THR A 167 8.92 -2.18 -1.84
CA THR A 167 9.33 -2.93 -0.64
C THR A 167 9.46 -2.06 0.61
N LYS A 168 9.20 -2.67 1.76
CA LYS A 168 9.41 -2.06 3.08
C LYS A 168 10.07 -3.03 4.04
N ILE A 169 10.89 -2.48 4.93
CA ILE A 169 11.50 -3.23 6.01
C ILE A 169 10.56 -3.24 7.22
N VAL A 170 10.37 -4.41 7.80
CA VAL A 170 9.69 -4.65 9.08
C VAL A 170 10.64 -5.43 9.98
N ASN A 171 11.00 -4.85 11.12
CA ASN A 171 11.80 -5.54 12.13
C ASN A 171 10.89 -6.32 13.07
N ILE A 172 11.30 -7.55 13.41
CA ILE A 172 10.64 -8.35 14.44
C ILE A 172 11.58 -8.40 15.64
N ALA A 173 11.15 -7.82 16.76
CA ALA A 173 11.97 -7.62 17.95
C ALA A 173 11.42 -8.44 19.15
N PRO A 174 12.27 -8.78 20.13
CA PRO A 174 11.81 -9.41 21.37
C PRO A 174 11.00 -8.43 22.23
N ASP A 175 10.13 -8.96 23.09
CA ASP A 175 9.42 -8.14 24.09
C ASP A 175 10.33 -7.81 25.27
N ALA A 176 11.08 -6.71 25.13
CA ALA A 176 11.96 -6.21 26.19
C ALA A 176 11.20 -5.73 27.44
N SER A 177 9.94 -5.33 27.31
CA SER A 177 9.15 -4.78 28.43
C SER A 177 8.69 -5.87 29.41
N ASN A 178 8.57 -7.11 28.93
CA ASN A 178 8.13 -8.26 29.70
C ASN A 178 9.24 -9.30 29.91
N ALA A 179 10.50 -8.88 29.75
CA ALA A 179 11.66 -9.75 29.88
C ALA A 179 11.80 -10.33 31.30
N GLN A 180 12.20 -11.60 31.37
CA GLN A 180 12.48 -12.34 32.59
C GLN A 180 13.95 -12.72 32.66
N VAL A 181 14.50 -12.71 33.87
CA VAL A 181 15.89 -13.10 34.14
C VAL A 181 15.94 -14.46 34.85
N THR A 182 16.86 -15.31 34.40
CA THR A 182 17.18 -16.58 35.07
C THR A 182 18.66 -16.60 35.41
N LEU A 183 18.99 -17.03 36.64
CA LEU A 183 20.37 -17.14 37.12
C LEU A 183 20.79 -18.61 37.12
N ASN A 184 21.91 -18.90 36.46
CA ASN A 184 22.55 -20.21 36.45
C ASN A 184 23.91 -20.14 37.16
N ILE A 185 24.12 -21.04 38.12
CA ILE A 185 25.36 -21.18 38.88
C ILE A 185 25.81 -22.65 38.73
N PRO A 186 26.84 -22.95 37.93
CA PRO A 186 27.20 -24.32 37.59
C PRO A 186 27.83 -25.09 38.75
N ALA A 187 28.56 -24.40 39.64
CA ALA A 187 29.16 -25.00 40.83
C ALA A 187 28.43 -24.50 42.08
N GLN A 188 27.89 -25.43 42.87
CA GLN A 188 27.22 -25.12 44.14
C GLN A 188 28.21 -25.06 45.32
N GLN A 189 29.47 -25.45 45.10
CA GLN A 189 30.56 -25.36 46.07
C GLN A 189 31.82 -24.88 45.36
N VAL A 190 32.55 -23.97 46.00
CA VAL A 190 33.82 -23.40 45.53
C VAL A 190 34.77 -23.37 46.72
N VAL A 191 36.02 -23.79 46.56
CA VAL A 191 37.01 -23.79 47.64
C VAL A 191 37.41 -22.35 47.97
N THR A 192 37.48 -22.00 49.25
CA THR A 192 37.89 -20.68 49.73
C THR A 192 39.42 -20.52 49.75
N ASN A 193 40.07 -20.67 48.59
CA ASN A 193 41.52 -20.60 48.43
C ASN A 193 42.00 -19.38 47.60
N ASN A 194 41.11 -18.43 47.29
CA ASN A 194 41.38 -17.25 46.46
C ASN A 194 41.93 -17.57 45.05
N SER A 195 41.74 -18.80 44.57
CA SER A 195 42.16 -19.27 43.24
C SER A 195 40.99 -19.94 42.51
N ASP A 196 40.20 -20.72 43.23
CA ASP A 196 38.99 -21.35 42.73
C ASP A 196 37.90 -20.27 42.57
N SER A 197 37.14 -20.37 41.49
CA SER A 197 36.07 -19.42 41.17
C SER A 197 34.90 -20.12 40.50
N VAL A 198 33.73 -19.48 40.55
CA VAL A 198 32.53 -19.91 39.82
C VAL A 198 32.05 -18.76 38.94
N GLN A 199 31.72 -19.07 37.68
CA GLN A 199 31.09 -18.12 36.78
C GLN A 199 29.59 -18.10 37.01
N LEU A 200 29.03 -16.92 37.33
CA LEU A 200 27.58 -16.70 37.40
C LEU A 200 27.08 -16.27 36.03
N THR A 201 26.02 -16.91 35.53
CA THR A 201 25.43 -16.57 34.22
C THR A 201 23.97 -16.19 34.41
N ALA A 202 23.63 -14.94 34.10
CA ALA A 202 22.24 -14.51 33.97
C ALA A 202 21.80 -14.57 32.50
N THR A 203 20.63 -15.14 32.24
CA THR A 203 20.02 -15.18 30.91
C THR A 203 18.71 -14.40 30.94
N VAL A 204 18.57 -13.42 30.06
CA VAL A 204 17.36 -12.58 29.93
C VAL A 204 16.60 -12.99 28.67
N LYS A 205 15.33 -13.34 28.84
CA LYS A 205 14.44 -13.73 27.74
C LYS A 205 13.06 -13.11 27.88
N ASP A 206 12.40 -12.85 26.75
CA ASP A 206 11.00 -12.45 26.75
C ASP A 206 10.05 -13.65 27.03
N PRO A 207 8.74 -13.43 27.22
CA PRO A 207 7.77 -14.52 27.46
C PRO A 207 7.65 -15.51 26.29
N SER A 208 8.08 -15.11 25.09
CA SER A 208 8.15 -15.96 23.90
C SER A 208 9.49 -16.71 23.79
N ASN A 209 10.33 -16.67 24.84
CA ASN A 209 11.63 -17.32 24.97
C ASN A 209 12.70 -16.78 24.00
N HIS A 210 12.52 -15.57 23.46
CA HIS A 210 13.55 -14.88 22.71
C HIS A 210 14.57 -14.22 23.64
N PRO A 211 15.87 -14.28 23.32
CA PRO A 211 16.88 -13.55 24.08
C PRO A 211 16.68 -12.03 23.91
N VAL A 212 16.81 -11.29 25.01
CA VAL A 212 16.69 -9.82 25.01
C VAL A 212 18.08 -9.22 25.21
N ALA A 213 18.57 -8.50 24.20
CA ALA A 213 19.86 -7.81 24.25
C ALA A 213 19.75 -6.41 24.89
N GLY A 214 20.86 -5.91 25.45
CA GLY A 214 20.96 -4.52 25.93
C GLY A 214 20.33 -4.23 27.30
N ILE A 215 19.80 -5.25 27.98
CA ILE A 215 19.24 -5.12 29.33
C ILE A 215 20.36 -5.21 30.38
N THR A 216 20.43 -4.23 31.29
CA THR A 216 21.33 -4.26 32.44
C THR A 216 20.85 -5.28 33.47
N VAL A 217 21.73 -6.19 33.90
CA VAL A 217 21.49 -7.15 34.98
C VAL A 217 22.36 -6.81 36.17
N ASN A 218 21.73 -6.57 37.32
CA ASN A 218 22.43 -6.27 38.57
C ASN A 218 22.57 -7.55 39.42
N PHE A 219 23.80 -7.88 39.81
CA PHE A 219 24.09 -8.97 40.73
C PHE A 219 24.32 -8.39 42.12
N THR A 220 23.56 -8.85 43.10
CA THR A 220 23.69 -8.42 44.50
C THR A 220 23.83 -9.63 45.41
N MET A 221 24.67 -9.50 46.44
CA MET A 221 24.77 -10.47 47.52
C MET A 221 24.09 -9.91 48.77
N PRO A 222 23.38 -10.73 49.56
CA PRO A 222 22.88 -10.30 50.87
C PRO A 222 24.02 -9.79 51.75
N GLN A 223 23.80 -8.71 52.50
CA GLN A 223 24.85 -8.03 53.27
C GLN A 223 25.48 -8.91 54.36
N ASP A 224 24.78 -9.95 54.83
CA ASP A 224 25.26 -10.85 55.89
C ASP A 224 26.42 -11.79 55.48
N VAL A 225 26.88 -11.74 54.22
CA VAL A 225 27.96 -12.63 53.73
C VAL A 225 29.26 -11.88 53.43
N ALA A 226 29.28 -10.54 53.51
CA ALA A 226 30.47 -9.74 53.19
C ALA A 226 31.48 -9.60 54.36
N ALA A 227 31.17 -10.17 55.53
CA ALA A 227 32.01 -10.09 56.72
C ALA A 227 32.40 -11.48 57.20
N ASN A 228 33.54 -11.99 56.74
CA ASN A 228 34.52 -12.81 57.48
C ASN A 228 35.70 -13.17 56.57
#